data_AF-A0A7T8QUV4-F1
#
_entry.id   AF-A0A7T8QUV4-F1
#
_cell.length_a   1.000
_cell.length_b   1.000
_cell.length_c   1.000
_cell.angle_alpha   90.00
_cell.angle_beta   90.00
_cell.angle_gamma   90.00
#
_symmetry.space_group_name_H-M   'P 1'
#
loop_
_entity.id
_entity.type
_entity.pdbx_description
1 polymer ?
#
loop_
_entity_poly.entity_id
_entity_poly.type
_entity_poly.pdbx_seq_one_letter_code
_entity_poly.pdbx_strand_id
1 'polypeptide(L)'
;MKPVIDFLEALSDSPRFRNQLQRQEANLEDLESRTEKLLKICNAMTEAGKAYNGTQTQFLAALWEMSAYFSSEKGGDTPKVTTNLNQLIHTFQTSRYPDMRKQEEDLSLNQEFREIYDEQKRLKTRQMPQKKKRDRIEILN
;
A
#
# COMPACT_ATOMS: atom_id res chain seq x y z
N MET A 1 -9.51 -13.70 -21.77
CA MET A 1 -8.51 -14.68 -21.28
C MET A 1 -8.98 -16.07 -21.70
N LYS A 2 -8.14 -16.86 -22.38
CA LYS A 2 -8.53 -18.25 -22.73
C LYS A 2 -8.59 -19.08 -21.44
N PRO A 3 -9.62 -19.92 -21.23
CA PRO A 3 -9.68 -20.75 -20.05
C PRO A 3 -8.48 -21.70 -20.05
N VAL A 4 -7.70 -21.66 -18.97
CA VAL A 4 -6.51 -22.52 -18.78
C VAL A 4 -6.91 -23.98 -18.59
N ILE A 5 -8.15 -24.22 -18.17
CA ILE A 5 -8.73 -25.54 -17.96
C ILE A 5 -9.80 -25.79 -19.04
N ASP A 6 -9.69 -26.93 -19.73
CA ASP A 6 -10.69 -27.39 -20.70
C ASP A 6 -11.96 -27.87 -19.98
N PHE A 7 -13.11 -27.42 -20.47
CA PHE A 7 -14.42 -27.75 -19.91
C PHE A 7 -14.73 -29.25 -20.03
N LEU A 8 -14.31 -29.90 -21.11
CA LEU A 8 -14.54 -31.34 -21.31
C LEU A 8 -13.72 -32.20 -20.35
N GLU A 9 -12.49 -31.78 -20.05
CA GLU A 9 -11.65 -32.43 -19.04
C GLU A 9 -12.18 -32.21 -17.61
N ALA A 10 -12.76 -31.03 -17.34
CA ALA A 10 -13.44 -30.76 -16.08
C ALA A 10 -14.73 -31.58 -15.92
N LEU A 11 -15.49 -31.78 -17.01
CA LEU A 11 -16.72 -32.57 -16.99
C LEU A 11 -16.45 -34.06 -16.77
N SER A 12 -15.32 -34.54 -17.28
CA SER A 12 -14.88 -35.94 -17.15
C SER A 12 -14.06 -36.22 -15.89
N ASP A 13 -13.77 -35.20 -15.06
CA ASP A 13 -12.90 -35.28 -13.88
C ASP A 13 -11.59 -36.05 -14.16
N SER A 14 -10.95 -35.73 -15.29
CA SER A 14 -9.78 -36.47 -15.73
C SER A 14 -8.60 -36.30 -14.74
N PRO A 15 -7.65 -37.26 -14.66
CA PRO A 15 -6.42 -37.08 -13.90
C PRO A 15 -5.61 -35.84 -14.36
N ARG A 16 -5.70 -35.50 -15.64
CA ARG A 16 -5.06 -34.31 -16.23
C ARG A 16 -5.75 -33.02 -15.78
N PHE A 17 -7.08 -33.02 -15.62
CA PHE A 17 -7.83 -31.92 -15.01
C PHE A 17 -7.41 -31.73 -13.54
N ARG A 18 -7.36 -32.79 -12.74
CA ARG A 18 -6.96 -32.71 -11.32
C ARG A 18 -5.55 -32.15 -11.14
N ASN A 19 -4.60 -32.59 -11.96
CA ASN A 19 -3.22 -32.07 -11.94
C ASN A 19 -3.14 -30.59 -12.36
N GLN A 20 -3.86 -30.20 -13.41
CA GLN A 20 -3.91 -28.80 -13.84
C GLN A 20 -4.56 -27.92 -12.79
N LEU A 21 -5.66 -28.36 -12.20
CA LEU A 21 -6.36 -27.65 -11.14
C LEU A 21 -5.46 -27.46 -9.92
N GLN A 22 -4.80 -28.52 -9.44
CA GLN A 22 -3.85 -28.43 -8.32
C GLN A 22 -2.72 -27.43 -8.59
N ARG A 23 -2.16 -27.43 -9.81
CA ARG A 23 -1.13 -26.47 -10.20
C ARG A 23 -1.64 -25.03 -10.22
N GLN A 24 -2.85 -24.81 -10.74
CA GLN A 24 -3.44 -23.47 -10.74
C GLN A 24 -3.77 -23.00 -9.32
N GLU A 25 -4.24 -23.88 -8.45
CA GLU A 25 -4.46 -23.57 -7.03
C GLU A 25 -3.17 -23.16 -6.33
N ALA A 26 -2.07 -23.90 -6.54
CA ALA A 26 -0.76 -23.56 -5.98
C ALA A 26 -0.23 -22.20 -6.51
N ASN A 27 -0.42 -21.91 -7.80
CA ASN A 27 -0.05 -20.62 -8.38
C ASN A 27 -0.87 -19.46 -7.78
N LEU A 28 -2.17 -19.68 -7.53
CA LEU A 28 -3.03 -18.70 -6.89
C LEU A 28 -2.63 -18.43 -5.43
N GLU A 29 -2.20 -19.46 -4.71
CA GLU A 29 -1.68 -19.34 -3.35
C GLU A 29 -0.36 -18.55 -3.29
N ASP A 30 0.58 -18.81 -4.21
CA ASP A 30 1.82 -18.00 -4.32
C ASP A 30 1.51 -16.54 -4.68
N LEU A 31 0.57 -16.31 -5.61
CA LEU A 31 0.14 -14.96 -5.97
C LEU A 31 -0.45 -14.22 -4.77
N GLU A 32 -1.34 -14.87 -4.02
CA GLU A 32 -1.96 -14.29 -2.82
C GLU A 32 -0.92 -13.90 -1.77
N SER A 33 0.05 -14.78 -1.50
CA SER A 33 1.15 -14.50 -0.56
C SER A 33 1.97 -13.29 -1.00
N ARG A 34 2.27 -13.17 -2.30
CA ARG A 34 2.99 -12.01 -2.86
C ARG A 34 2.18 -10.73 -2.75
N THR A 35 0.89 -10.76 -3.08
CA THR A 35 0.01 -9.58 -2.98
C THR A 35 -0.16 -9.14 -1.53
N GLU A 36 -0.31 -10.08 -0.59
CA GLU A 36 -0.38 -9.76 0.85
C GLU A 36 0.91 -9.10 1.34
N LYS A 37 2.08 -9.62 0.93
CA LYS A 37 3.38 -9.02 1.26
C LYS A 37 3.50 -7.61 0.70
N LEU A 38 3.10 -7.40 -0.56
CA LEU A 38 3.12 -6.08 -1.19
C LEU A 38 2.24 -5.09 -0.41
N LEU A 39 1.01 -5.48 -0.09
CA LEU A 39 0.07 -4.64 0.67
C LEU A 39 0.62 -4.27 2.06
N LYS A 40 1.28 -5.22 2.75
CA LYS A 40 1.94 -4.96 4.04
C LYS A 40 3.05 -3.92 3.92
N ILE A 41 3.90 -4.03 2.89
CA ILE A 41 4.99 -3.07 2.65
C ILE A 41 4.44 -1.69 2.31
N CYS A 42 3.43 -1.61 1.43
CA CYS A 42 2.82 -0.33 1.04
C CYS A 42 2.18 0.37 2.24
N ASN A 43 1.45 -0.35 3.10
CA ASN A 43 0.88 0.24 4.32
C ASN A 43 1.97 0.75 5.28
N ALA A 44 3.05 -0.02 5.48
CA ALA A 44 4.17 0.40 6.32
C ALA A 44 4.85 1.67 5.78
N MET A 45 5.05 1.74 4.47
CA MET A 45 5.60 2.92 3.78
C MET A 45 4.71 4.15 3.98
N THR A 46 3.39 4.00 3.82
CA THR A 46 2.44 5.10 4.04
C THR A 46 2.42 5.60 5.47
N GLU A 47 2.47 4.69 6.44
CA GLU A 47 2.49 5.07 7.86
C GLU A 47 3.79 5.80 8.22
N ALA A 48 4.93 5.33 7.70
CA ALA A 48 6.20 6.03 7.84
C ALA A 48 6.17 7.43 7.20
N GLY A 49 5.56 7.56 6.01
CA GLY A 49 5.37 8.86 5.33
C GLY A 49 4.50 9.83 6.12
N LYS A 50 3.41 9.35 6.74
CA LYS A 50 2.58 10.16 7.64
C LYS A 50 3.35 10.61 8.88
N ALA A 51 4.09 9.70 9.51
CA ALA A 51 4.90 10.01 10.69
C ALA A 51 5.97 11.06 10.36
N TYR A 52 6.67 10.89 9.24
CA TYR A 52 7.62 11.87 8.73
C TYR A 52 6.97 13.25 8.55
N ASN A 53 5.80 13.32 7.91
CA ASN A 53 5.05 14.56 7.80
C ASN A 53 4.64 15.15 9.17
N GLY A 54 4.18 14.32 10.10
CA GLY A 54 3.93 14.74 11.47
C GLY A 54 5.14 15.44 12.09
N THR A 55 6.32 14.82 11.98
CA THR A 55 7.57 15.38 12.50
C THR A 55 8.02 16.65 11.78
N GLN A 56 7.86 16.74 10.46
CA GLN A 56 8.16 17.95 9.70
C GLN A 56 7.27 19.13 10.13
N THR A 57 6.00 18.89 10.46
CA THR A 57 5.09 19.95 10.95
C THR A 57 5.54 20.45 12.32
N GLN A 58 5.93 19.54 13.22
CA GLN A 58 6.46 19.90 14.54
C GLN A 58 7.77 20.69 14.41
N PHE A 59 8.67 20.27 13.52
CA PHE A 59 9.92 20.98 13.25
C PHE A 59 9.66 22.41 12.75
N LEU A 60 8.73 22.58 11.80
CA LEU A 60 8.36 23.90 11.30
C LEU A 60 7.77 24.79 12.42
N ALA A 61 6.93 24.24 13.30
CA ALA A 61 6.39 24.97 14.45
C ALA A 61 7.50 25.43 15.40
N ALA A 62 8.48 24.57 15.68
CA ALA A 62 9.65 24.92 16.51
C ALA A 62 10.50 26.03 15.87
N LEU A 63 10.68 26.01 14.54
CA LEU A 63 11.37 27.10 13.84
C LEU A 63 10.62 28.43 13.96
N TRP A 64 9.29 28.42 13.86
CA TRP A 64 8.46 29.61 14.08
C TRP A 64 8.57 30.14 15.52
N GLU A 65 8.53 29.25 16.50
CA GLU A 65 8.69 29.61 17.92
C GLU A 65 10.06 30.27 18.17
N MET A 66 11.12 29.70 17.60
CA MET A 66 12.46 30.27 17.69
C MET A 66 12.55 31.64 17.00
N SER A 67 11.96 31.79 15.81
CA SER A 67 11.92 33.07 15.10
C SER A 67 11.19 34.14 15.93
N ALA A 68 10.08 33.77 16.57
CA ALA A 68 9.31 34.65 17.46
C ALA A 68 10.10 35.03 18.72
N TYR A 69 10.84 34.09 19.32
CA TYR A 69 11.69 34.34 20.49
C TYR A 69 12.74 35.42 20.20
N PHE A 70 13.49 35.27 19.10
CA PHE A 70 14.52 36.25 18.70
C PHE A 70 13.96 37.57 18.17
N SER A 71 12.68 37.61 17.81
CA SER A 71 11.95 38.83 17.45
C SER A 71 11.33 39.56 18.65
N SER A 72 11.38 38.96 19.84
CA SER A 72 10.85 39.55 21.08
C SER A 72 11.92 40.30 21.87
N GLU A 73 11.52 41.20 22.78
CA GLU A 73 12.44 41.92 23.69
C GLU A 73 13.34 40.97 24.52
N LYS A 74 12.92 39.73 24.74
CA LYS A 74 13.68 38.70 25.48
C LYS A 74 14.83 38.09 24.67
N GLY A 75 14.75 38.16 23.33
CA GLY A 75 15.68 37.49 22.43
C GLY A 75 17.02 38.21 22.24
N GLY A 76 17.11 39.47 22.68
CA GLY A 76 18.19 40.37 22.28
C GLY A 76 18.04 40.71 20.80
N ASP A 77 17.99 42.00 20.48
CA ASP A 77 17.68 42.50 19.14
C ASP A 77 18.69 41.94 18.10
N THR A 78 18.37 40.82 17.46
CA THR A 78 19.26 40.05 16.58
C THR A 78 18.61 39.82 15.21
N PRO A 79 18.43 40.89 14.41
CA PRO A 79 17.70 40.83 13.14
C PRO A 79 18.26 39.80 12.15
N LYS A 80 19.57 39.54 12.22
CA LYS A 80 20.25 38.54 11.37
C LYS A 80 19.81 37.11 11.70
N VAL A 81 19.58 36.78 12.97
CA VAL A 81 19.15 35.45 13.40
C VAL A 81 17.70 35.21 12.95
N THR A 82 16.82 36.17 13.20
CA THR A 82 15.43 36.14 12.72
C THR A 82 15.35 36.00 11.20
N THR A 83 16.15 36.76 10.45
CA THR A 83 16.19 36.68 8.98
C THR A 83 16.61 35.29 8.50
N ASN A 84 17.64 34.70 9.12
CA ASN A 84 18.10 33.36 8.77
C ASN A 84 17.03 32.29 9.09
N LEU A 85 16.34 32.40 10.24
CA LEU A 85 15.27 31.49 10.60
C LEU A 85 14.09 31.59 9.63
N ASN A 86 13.71 32.80 9.24
CA ASN A 86 12.63 33.03 8.28
C ASN A 86 12.99 32.50 6.87
N GLN A 87 14.24 32.64 6.44
CA GLN A 87 14.72 32.01 5.20
C GLN A 87 14.66 30.49 5.27
N LEU A 88 15.11 29.90 6.39
CA LEU A 88 15.06 28.46 6.61
C LEU A 88 13.61 27.93 6.58
N ILE A 89 12.70 28.62 7.25
CA ILE A 89 11.25 28.34 7.24
C ILE A 89 10.71 28.34 5.80
N HIS A 90 11.01 29.39 5.03
CA HIS A 90 10.54 29.52 3.65
C HIS A 90 11.07 28.42 2.74
N THR A 91 12.37 28.11 2.82
CA THR A 91 12.98 27.02 2.04
C THR A 91 12.36 25.68 2.41
N PHE A 92 12.14 25.42 3.70
CA PHE A 92 11.55 24.18 4.18
C PHE A 92 10.08 24.03 3.79
N GLN A 93 9.29 25.11 3.81
CA GLN A 93 7.90 25.09 3.34
C GLN A 93 7.82 24.83 1.84
N THR A 94 8.70 25.45 1.05
CA THR A 94 8.73 25.30 -0.41
C THR A 94 9.07 23.86 -0.83
N SER A 95 9.99 23.20 -0.12
CA SER A 95 10.31 21.79 -0.39
C SER A 95 9.20 20.82 0.03
N ARG A 96 8.27 21.25 0.89
CA ARG A 96 7.19 20.41 1.42
C ARG A 96 5.94 20.31 0.54
N TYR A 97 5.62 21.36 -0.22
CA TYR A 97 4.49 21.33 -1.15
C TYR A 97 4.61 20.22 -2.23
N PRO A 98 5.79 19.97 -2.82
CA PRO A 98 6.01 18.79 -3.66
C PRO A 98 5.80 17.45 -2.95
N ASP A 99 6.17 17.33 -1.68
CA ASP A 99 6.05 16.10 -0.89
C ASP A 99 4.59 15.76 -0.55
N MET A 100 3.76 16.77 -0.24
CA MET A 100 2.32 16.55 0.01
C MET A 100 1.58 16.03 -1.23
N ARG A 101 1.95 16.48 -2.44
CA ARG A 101 1.39 15.93 -3.69
C ARG A 101 1.77 14.47 -3.92
N LYS A 102 3.04 14.11 -3.68
CA LYS A 102 3.50 12.71 -3.76
C LYS A 102 2.80 11.81 -2.74
N GLN A 103 2.47 12.33 -1.57
CA GLN A 103 1.72 11.58 -0.56
C GLN A 103 0.28 11.27 -1.02
N GLU A 104 -0.38 12.20 -1.71
CA GLU A 104 -1.72 11.98 -2.27
C GLU A 104 -1.69 10.90 -3.36
N GLU A 105 -0.64 10.88 -4.18
CA GLU A 105 -0.35 9.82 -5.14
C GLU A 105 -0.11 8.46 -4.44
N ASP A 106 0.70 8.42 -3.37
CA ASP A 106 0.96 7.20 -2.58
C ASP A 106 -0.30 6.63 -1.90
N LEU A 107 -1.22 7.51 -1.46
CA LEU A 107 -2.54 7.12 -0.93
C LEU A 107 -3.42 6.49 -2.02
N SER A 108 -3.42 7.07 -3.23
CA SER A 108 -4.12 6.52 -4.40
C SER A 108 -3.58 5.13 -4.77
N LEU A 109 -2.26 4.98 -4.82
CA LEU A 109 -1.61 3.69 -5.09
C LEU A 109 -1.99 2.62 -4.06
N ASN A 110 -2.03 2.98 -2.76
CA ASN A 110 -2.48 2.05 -1.72
C ASN A 110 -3.95 1.64 -1.86
N GLN A 111 -4.80 2.55 -2.32
CA GLN A 111 -6.20 2.24 -2.60
C GLN A 111 -6.32 1.27 -3.76
N GLU A 112 -5.59 1.50 -4.86
CA GLU A 112 -5.54 0.59 -6.00
C GLU A 112 -5.03 -0.81 -5.60
N PHE A 113 -4.00 -0.90 -4.76
CA PHE A 113 -3.51 -2.18 -4.25
C PHE A 113 -4.56 -2.93 -3.40
N ARG A 114 -5.36 -2.21 -2.60
CA ARG A 114 -6.48 -2.83 -1.85
C ARG A 114 -7.55 -3.34 -2.79
N GLU A 115 -7.90 -2.58 -3.81
CA GLU A 115 -8.89 -2.99 -4.81
C GLU A 115 -8.45 -4.28 -5.53
N ILE A 116 -7.17 -4.36 -5.91
CA ILE A 116 -6.59 -5.58 -6.49
C ILE A 116 -6.67 -6.76 -5.50
N TYR A 117 -6.33 -6.54 -4.23
CA TYR A 117 -6.40 -7.58 -3.20
C TYR A 117 -7.84 -8.08 -2.96
N ASP A 118 -8.81 -7.17 -2.89
CA ASP A 118 -10.22 -7.50 -2.70
C ASP A 118 -10.80 -8.23 -3.92
N GLU A 119 -10.38 -7.86 -5.12
CA GLU A 119 -10.80 -8.53 -6.35
C GLU A 119 -10.24 -9.96 -6.43
N GLN A 120 -8.99 -10.19 -6.02
CA GLN A 120 -8.42 -11.53 -5.85
C GLN A 120 -9.25 -12.38 -4.86
N LYS A 121 -9.64 -11.80 -3.73
CA LYS A 121 -10.48 -12.49 -2.72
C LYS A 121 -11.86 -12.86 -3.27
N ARG A 122 -12.47 -12.00 -4.10
CA ARG A 122 -13.73 -12.29 -4.81
C ARG A 122 -13.57 -13.44 -5.82
N LEU A 123 -12.47 -13.49 -6.56
CA LEU A 123 -12.18 -14.57 -7.50
C LEU A 123 -12.04 -15.92 -6.79
N LYS A 124 -11.44 -15.97 -5.59
CA LYS A 124 -11.35 -17.17 -4.75
C LYS A 124 -12.72 -17.70 -4.31
N THR A 125 -13.60 -16.79 -3.90
CA THR A 125 -14.98 -17.13 -3.46
C THR A 125 -15.81 -17.74 -4.60
N ARG A 126 -15.56 -17.31 -5.85
CA ARG A 126 -16.20 -17.87 -7.05
C ARG A 126 -15.64 -19.25 -7.46
N GLN A 127 -14.42 -19.59 -7.05
CA GLN A 127 -13.78 -20.88 -7.35
C GLN A 127 -14.05 -21.97 -6.29
N MET A 128 -14.30 -21.61 -5.02
CA MET A 128 -14.65 -22.57 -3.95
C MET A 128 -15.84 -23.54 -4.26
N PRO A 129 -16.91 -23.14 -4.97
CA PRO A 129 -17.97 -24.06 -5.37
C PRO A 129 -17.50 -25.21 -6.25
N GLN A 130 -16.41 -25.02 -7.01
CA GLN A 130 -15.84 -26.05 -7.90
C GLN A 130 -14.95 -27.02 -7.11
N LYS A 131 -14.25 -26.55 -6.07
CA LYS A 131 -13.42 -27.40 -5.19
C LYS A 131 -14.26 -28.41 -4.39
N LYS A 132 -15.37 -27.98 -3.79
CA LYS A 132 -16.32 -28.89 -3.11
C LYS A 132 -16.91 -29.97 -4.04
N LYS A 133 -17.05 -29.68 -5.33
CA LYS A 133 -17.49 -30.68 -6.33
C LYS A 133 -16.40 -31.71 -6.58
N ARG A 134 -15.13 -31.30 -6.72
CA ARG A 134 -13.98 -32.20 -6.84
C ARG A 134 -13.86 -33.13 -5.62
N ASP A 135 -13.85 -32.56 -4.41
CA ASP A 135 -13.65 -33.35 -3.18
C ASP A 135 -14.77 -34.39 -2.99
N ARG A 136 -16.01 -34.11 -3.43
CA ARG A 136 -17.10 -35.11 -3.43
C ARG A 136 -16.90 -36.27 -4.41
N ILE A 137 -16.20 -36.05 -5.53
CA ILE A 137 -15.93 -37.10 -6.52
C ILE A 137 -14.77 -37.99 -6.06
N GLU A 138 -13.79 -37.44 -5.35
CA GLU A 138 -12.67 -38.22 -4.78
C GLU A 138 -13.08 -39.18 -3.64
N ILE A 139 -14.23 -38.98 -2.99
CA ILE A 139 -14.76 -39.85 -1.91
C ILE A 139 -15.61 -41.01 -2.47
N LEU A 140 -15.99 -40.97 -3.75
CA LEU A 140 -16.90 -41.93 -4.39
C LEU A 140 -16.20 -42.97 -5.28
N ASN A 141 -14.87 -42.92 -5.38
CA ASN A 141 -14.01 -43.93 -6.03
C ASN A 141 -13.10 -44.59 -5.00
#